data_AF-A0A848C7W1-F1
#
_entry.id   AF-A0A848C7W1-F1
#
_cell.length_a   1.000
_cell.length_b   1.000
_cell.length_c   1.000
_cell.angle_alpha   90.00
_cell.angle_beta   90.00
_cell.angle_gamma   90.00
#
_symmetry.space_group_name_H-M   'P 1'
#
loop_
_entity.id
_entity.type
_entity.pdbx_description
1 polymer ?
#
loop_
_entity_poly.entity_id
_entity_poly.type
_entity_poly.pdbx_seq_one_letter_code
_entity_poly.pdbx_strand_id
1 'polypeptide(L)'
;MPQVAARINDEQERWLKDYFRTKSAGAEFILPWAVDTFFRAMANIKQMFTAGELKTIVEAHKDTRLLPDHTRLSYLLLRVSDACELNNLHARHGASRSSLESKLKSLDDTQATALMVWASAFWVSRNCSAGSLDEYISAY
;
A
#
# COMPACT_ATOMS: atom_id res chain seq x y z
N MET A 1 11.72 20.33 -14.35
CA MET A 1 10.89 19.28 -13.71
C MET A 1 11.57 18.88 -12.41
N PRO A 2 10.87 18.80 -11.27
CA PRO A 2 11.47 18.28 -10.05
C PRO A 2 11.91 16.82 -10.30
N GLN A 3 13.19 16.53 -10.15
CA GLN A 3 13.70 15.16 -10.24
C GLN A 3 13.32 14.41 -8.95
N VAL A 4 12.52 13.35 -9.09
CA VAL A 4 12.28 12.40 -8.00
C VAL A 4 13.49 11.45 -7.99
N ALA A 5 14.43 11.66 -7.08
CA ALA A 5 15.50 10.71 -6.84
C ALA A 5 14.94 9.52 -6.06
N ALA A 6 14.81 8.36 -6.70
CA ALA A 6 14.52 7.12 -6.00
C ALA A 6 15.64 6.85 -4.99
N ARG A 7 15.29 6.68 -3.71
CA ARG A 7 16.25 6.28 -2.69
C ARG A 7 16.39 4.77 -2.74
N ILE A 8 17.52 4.30 -3.27
CA ILE A 8 17.92 2.90 -3.27
C ILE A 8 19.11 2.73 -2.32
N ASN A 9 19.21 1.56 -1.67
CA ASN A 9 20.37 1.22 -0.84
C ASN A 9 21.52 0.65 -1.70
N ASP A 10 22.69 0.46 -1.09
CA ASP A 10 23.90 -0.03 -1.79
C ASP A 10 23.70 -1.40 -2.44
N GLU A 11 22.87 -2.26 -1.85
CA GLU A 11 22.55 -3.59 -2.35
C GLU A 11 21.67 -3.53 -3.60
N GLN A 12 20.60 -2.74 -3.56
CA GLN A 12 19.71 -2.47 -4.70
C GLN A 12 20.48 -1.79 -5.84
N GLU A 13 21.40 -0.88 -5.51
CA GLU A 13 22.29 -0.28 -6.49
C GLU A 13 23.20 -1.31 -7.15
N ARG A 14 23.79 -2.22 -6.36
CA ARG A 14 24.63 -3.30 -6.88
C ARG A 14 23.83 -4.21 -7.80
N TRP A 15 22.65 -4.63 -7.37
CA TRP A 15 21.73 -5.42 -8.19
C TRP A 15 21.41 -4.70 -9.51
N LEU A 16 21.07 -3.41 -9.49
CA LEU A 16 20.81 -2.66 -10.73
C LEU A 16 22.01 -2.66 -11.69
N LYS A 17 23.24 -2.54 -11.16
CA LYS A 17 24.47 -2.57 -11.97
C LYS A 17 24.79 -3.97 -12.53
N ASP A 18 24.43 -5.02 -11.80
CA ASP A 18 24.69 -6.40 -12.20
C ASP A 18 23.74 -6.84 -13.34
N TYR A 19 22.50 -6.35 -13.35
CA TYR A 19 21.47 -6.73 -14.33
C TYR A 19 21.29 -5.72 -15.46
N PHE A 20 21.62 -4.44 -15.25
CA PHE A 20 21.49 -3.39 -16.25
C PHE A 20 22.83 -2.70 -16.53
N ARG A 21 23.06 -2.32 -17.79
CA ARG A 21 24.30 -1.62 -18.21
C ARG A 21 24.52 -0.30 -17.46
N THR A 22 23.45 0.36 -17.02
CA THR A 22 23.51 1.58 -16.21
C THR A 22 22.37 1.56 -15.18
N LYS A 23 22.56 2.28 -14.06
CA LYS A 23 21.51 2.48 -13.05
C LYS A 23 20.26 3.14 -13.66
N SER A 24 20.46 4.13 -14.53
CA SER A 24 19.37 4.86 -15.19
C SER A 24 18.53 3.94 -16.06
N ALA A 25 19.15 3.05 -16.84
CA ALA A 25 18.41 2.09 -17.67
C ALA A 25 17.55 1.14 -16.84
N GLY A 26 18.06 0.67 -15.68
CA GLY A 26 17.27 -0.14 -14.76
C GLY A 26 16.12 0.63 -14.13
N ALA A 27 16.36 1.87 -13.70
CA ALA A 27 15.32 2.74 -13.14
C ALA A 27 14.23 3.08 -14.18
N GLU A 28 14.62 3.37 -15.42
CA GLU A 28 13.71 3.65 -16.55
C GLU A 28 12.79 2.49 -16.87
N PHE A 29 13.22 1.25 -16.62
CA PHE A 29 12.39 0.05 -16.80
C PHE A 29 11.53 -0.28 -15.57
N ILE A 30 12.15 -0.29 -14.38
CA ILE A 30 11.51 -0.76 -13.15
C ILE A 30 10.42 0.20 -12.67
N LEU A 31 10.62 1.52 -12.83
CA LEU A 31 9.63 2.49 -12.36
C LEU A 31 8.29 2.35 -13.11
N PRO A 32 8.25 2.35 -14.47
CA PRO A 32 7.01 2.06 -15.19
C PRO A 32 6.42 0.70 -14.83
N TRP A 33 7.24 -0.35 -14.74
CA TRP A 33 6.78 -1.68 -14.37
C TRP A 33 6.14 -1.73 -12.98
N ALA A 34 6.70 -1.02 -12.00
CA ALA A 34 6.17 -0.94 -10.64
C ALA A 34 4.81 -0.22 -10.63
N VAL A 35 4.65 0.85 -11.42
CA VAL A 35 3.37 1.55 -11.58
C VAL A 35 2.31 0.64 -12.22
N ASP A 36 2.65 -0.06 -13.30
CA ASP A 36 1.74 -0.99 -13.96
C ASP A 36 1.34 -2.16 -13.05
N THR A 37 2.31 -2.70 -12.31
CA THR A 37 2.09 -3.79 -11.34
C THR A 37 1.18 -3.34 -10.20
N PHE A 38 1.39 -2.12 -9.67
CA PHE A 38 0.53 -1.53 -8.66
C PHE A 38 -0.93 -1.46 -9.14
N PHE A 39 -1.18 -0.85 -10.30
CA PHE A 39 -2.56 -0.69 -10.79
C PHE A 39 -3.22 -2.03 -11.13
N ARG A 40 -2.47 -3.00 -11.67
CA ARG A 40 -2.97 -4.35 -11.90
C ARG A 40 -3.37 -5.04 -10.59
N ALA A 41 -2.52 -4.94 -9.57
CA ALA A 41 -2.79 -5.52 -8.27
C ALA A 41 -4.05 -4.90 -7.63
N MET A 42 -4.18 -3.56 -7.66
CA MET A 42 -5.36 -2.85 -7.17
C MET A 42 -6.64 -3.26 -7.92
N ALA A 43 -6.58 -3.38 -9.25
CA ALA A 43 -7.72 -3.82 -10.05
C ALA A 43 -8.17 -5.24 -9.68
N ASN A 44 -7.24 -6.15 -9.39
CA ASN A 44 -7.55 -7.54 -9.03
C ASN A 44 -8.25 -7.67 -7.66
N ILE A 45 -8.04 -6.71 -6.75
CA ILE A 45 -8.66 -6.70 -5.41
C ILE A 45 -9.79 -5.67 -5.30
N LYS A 46 -10.18 -5.08 -6.43
CA LYS A 46 -11.31 -4.15 -6.50
C LYS A 46 -12.59 -4.88 -6.11
N GLN A 47 -13.47 -4.23 -5.35
CA GLN A 47 -14.71 -4.81 -4.79
C GLN A 47 -14.54 -5.95 -3.77
N MET A 48 -13.32 -6.34 -3.42
CA MET A 48 -13.08 -7.38 -2.40
C MET A 48 -13.48 -6.91 -1.00
N PHE A 49 -13.23 -5.63 -0.70
CA PHE A 49 -13.46 -5.02 0.61
C PHE A 49 -14.69 -4.12 0.58
N THR A 50 -15.43 -4.15 1.69
CA THR A 50 -16.52 -3.20 1.95
C THR A 50 -15.96 -1.82 2.29
N ALA A 51 -16.81 -0.79 2.23
CA ALA A 51 -16.41 0.57 2.60
C ALA A 51 -15.81 0.65 4.02
N GLY A 52 -16.43 0.01 5.01
CA GLY A 52 -15.93 -0.01 6.39
C GLY A 52 -14.58 -0.72 6.54
N GLU A 53 -14.38 -1.82 5.80
CA GLU A 53 -13.10 -2.53 5.74
C GLU A 53 -12.01 -1.64 5.13
N LEU A 54 -12.30 -0.94 4.03
CA LEU A 54 -11.36 -0.01 3.40
C LEU A 54 -11.00 1.15 4.33
N LYS A 55 -11.98 1.77 5.01
CA LYS A 55 -11.70 2.83 6.01
C LYS A 55 -10.79 2.33 7.12
N THR A 56 -11.04 1.12 7.61
CA THR A 56 -10.22 0.47 8.65
C THR A 56 -8.78 0.29 8.17
N ILE A 57 -8.59 -0.20 6.94
CA ILE A 57 -7.27 -0.38 6.34
C ILE A 57 -6.56 0.96 6.17
N VAL A 58 -7.22 1.98 5.62
CA VAL A 58 -6.62 3.31 5.44
C VAL A 58 -6.21 3.91 6.78
N GLU A 59 -7.10 3.91 7.77
CA GLU A 59 -6.81 4.52 9.06
C GLU A 59 -5.78 3.75 9.90
N ALA A 60 -5.63 2.44 9.70
CA ALA A 60 -4.53 1.66 10.29
C ALA A 60 -3.13 2.12 9.81
N HIS A 61 -3.05 2.85 8.70
CA HIS A 61 -1.80 3.40 8.15
C HIS A 61 -1.58 4.87 8.49
N LYS A 62 -2.45 5.47 9.31
CA LYS A 62 -2.27 6.83 9.81
C LYS A 62 -0.96 6.94 10.61
N ASP A 63 -0.26 8.07 10.45
CA ASP A 63 1.00 8.39 11.15
C ASP A 63 2.11 7.33 10.98
N THR A 64 1.99 6.47 9.96
CA THR A 64 2.93 5.39 9.68
C THR A 64 3.73 5.71 8.42
N ARG A 65 5.06 5.60 8.52
CA ARG A 65 5.92 5.68 7.33
C ARG A 65 6.11 4.29 6.74
N LEU A 66 5.54 4.04 5.57
CA LEU A 66 5.80 2.81 4.82
C LEU A 66 7.24 2.81 4.31
N LEU A 67 7.99 1.78 4.66
CA LEU A 67 9.36 1.53 4.18
C LEU A 67 9.34 0.33 3.21
N PRO A 68 10.29 0.24 2.26
CA PRO A 68 10.34 -0.88 1.32
C PRO A 68 10.31 -2.26 1.98
N ASP A 69 10.97 -2.41 3.13
CA ASP A 69 11.03 -3.69 3.86
C ASP A 69 9.71 -4.03 4.59
N HIS A 70 8.78 -3.08 4.67
CA HIS A 70 7.49 -3.20 5.36
C HIS A 70 6.32 -3.36 4.37
N THR A 71 6.56 -3.99 3.22
CA THR A 71 5.58 -4.10 2.14
C THR A 71 4.97 -5.50 1.98
N ARG A 72 5.29 -6.45 2.87
CA ARG A 72 4.76 -7.82 2.79
C ARG A 72 3.40 -7.99 3.47
N LEU A 73 2.67 -9.04 3.10
CA LEU A 73 1.39 -9.41 3.69
C LEU A 73 1.44 -9.53 5.21
N SER A 74 2.51 -10.12 5.76
CA SER A 74 2.67 -10.28 7.21
C SER A 74 2.66 -8.94 7.94
N TYR A 75 3.24 -7.90 7.34
CA TYR A 75 3.23 -6.55 7.89
C TYR A 75 1.83 -5.93 7.81
N LEU A 76 1.16 -6.05 6.67
CA LEU A 76 -0.24 -5.59 6.53
C LEU A 76 -1.15 -6.21 7.60
N LEU A 77 -1.05 -7.53 7.80
CA LEU A 77 -1.83 -8.26 8.80
C LEU A 77 -1.53 -7.75 10.22
N LEU A 78 -0.25 -7.60 10.57
CA LEU A 78 0.15 -7.06 11.87
C LEU A 78 -0.46 -5.67 12.09
N ARG A 79 -0.29 -4.75 11.14
CA ARG A 79 -0.76 -3.36 11.26
C ARG A 79 -2.28 -3.27 11.42
N VAL A 80 -3.03 -3.98 10.59
CA VAL A 80 -4.50 -3.95 10.67
C VAL A 80 -4.99 -4.65 11.94
N SER A 81 -4.35 -5.75 12.35
CA SER A 81 -4.70 -6.45 13.59
C SER A 81 -4.48 -5.56 14.82
N ASP A 82 -3.31 -4.93 14.94
CA ASP A 82 -3.00 -4.02 16.05
C ASP A 82 -4.00 -2.86 16.13
N ALA A 83 -4.33 -2.26 14.98
CA ALA A 83 -5.31 -1.18 14.92
C ALA A 83 -6.71 -1.67 15.34
N CYS A 84 -7.07 -2.90 14.99
CA CYS A 84 -8.34 -3.51 15.40
C CYS A 84 -8.36 -3.87 16.88
N GLU A 85 -7.25 -4.32 17.45
CA GLU A 85 -7.16 -4.72 18.86
C GLU A 85 -7.06 -3.53 19.82
N LEU A 86 -6.12 -2.63 19.55
CA LEU A 86 -5.80 -1.53 20.46
C LEU A 86 -6.84 -0.41 20.39
N ASN A 87 -7.39 -0.15 19.19
CA ASN A 87 -8.28 0.97 18.97
C ASN A 87 -9.72 0.55 18.66
N ASN A 88 -10.01 -0.74 18.52
CA ASN A 88 -11.31 -1.23 18.08
C ASN A 88 -11.74 -0.62 16.73
N LEU A 89 -10.76 -0.37 15.83
CA LEU A 89 -10.96 0.45 14.63
C LEU A 89 -12.01 -0.12 13.68
N HIS A 90 -12.00 -1.45 13.49
CA HIS A 90 -13.01 -2.15 12.68
C HIS A 90 -14.45 -1.86 13.15
N ALA A 91 -14.70 -1.87 14.46
CA ALA A 91 -16.02 -1.60 15.02
C ALA A 91 -16.46 -0.14 14.76
N ARG A 92 -15.53 0.82 14.86
CA ARG A 92 -15.81 2.25 14.59
C ARG A 92 -16.26 2.48 13.14
N HIS A 93 -15.72 1.71 12.21
CA HIS A 93 -16.06 1.78 10.78
C HIS A 93 -17.14 0.80 10.34
N GLY A 94 -17.74 0.04 11.28
CA GLY A 94 -18.78 -0.95 10.98
C GLY A 94 -18.27 -2.17 10.19
N ALA A 95 -16.98 -2.49 10.29
CA ALA A 95 -16.37 -3.66 9.65
C ALA A 95 -16.35 -4.88 10.58
N SER A 96 -16.58 -6.07 10.01
CA SER A 96 -16.36 -7.33 10.72
C SER A 96 -14.87 -7.67 10.74
N ARG A 97 -14.28 -7.82 11.93
CA ARG A 97 -12.87 -8.16 12.11
C ARG A 97 -12.50 -9.48 11.43
N SER A 98 -13.31 -10.52 11.60
CA SER A 98 -13.04 -11.85 11.04
C SER A 98 -13.16 -11.87 9.52
N SER A 99 -14.14 -11.15 8.96
CA SER A 99 -14.25 -10.94 7.50
C SER A 99 -13.01 -10.23 6.95
N LEU A 100 -12.64 -9.11 7.58
CA LEU A 100 -11.48 -8.32 7.17
C LEU A 100 -10.19 -9.16 7.19
N GLU A 101 -9.94 -9.86 8.29
CA GLU A 101 -8.74 -10.68 8.45
C GLU A 101 -8.68 -11.83 7.44
N SER A 102 -9.82 -12.51 7.19
CA SER A 102 -9.90 -13.59 6.19
C SER A 102 -9.57 -13.07 4.78
N LYS A 103 -10.15 -11.92 4.40
CA LYS A 103 -9.87 -11.28 3.10
C LYS A 103 -8.41 -10.88 2.96
N LEU A 104 -7.85 -10.25 3.98
CA LEU A 104 -6.43 -9.86 3.98
C LEU A 104 -5.52 -11.07 3.82
N LYS A 105 -5.79 -12.19 4.53
CA LYS A 105 -5.00 -13.43 4.42
C LYS A 105 -5.05 -14.08 3.05
N SER A 106 -6.03 -13.76 2.21
CA SER A 106 -6.14 -14.29 0.86
C SER A 106 -5.38 -13.47 -0.20
N LEU A 107 -4.81 -12.32 0.18
CA LEU A 107 -3.97 -11.52 -0.69
C LEU A 107 -2.60 -12.18 -0.88
N ASP A 108 -1.99 -11.99 -2.04
CA ASP A 108 -0.55 -12.19 -2.21
C ASP A 108 0.26 -10.97 -1.74
N ASP A 109 1.59 -11.10 -1.67
CA ASP A 109 2.47 -10.01 -1.24
C ASP A 109 2.39 -8.78 -2.16
N THR A 110 2.11 -8.95 -3.46
CA THR A 110 2.02 -7.84 -4.42
C THR A 110 0.74 -7.05 -4.18
N GLN A 111 -0.39 -7.75 -4.00
CA GLN A 111 -1.68 -7.16 -3.65
C GLN A 111 -1.63 -6.47 -2.29
N ALA A 112 -1.01 -7.10 -1.29
CA ALA A 112 -0.81 -6.51 0.02
C ALA A 112 0.05 -5.23 -0.05
N THR A 113 1.16 -5.27 -0.81
CA THR A 113 2.00 -4.09 -1.06
C THR A 113 1.18 -2.96 -1.67
N ALA A 114 0.45 -3.25 -2.75
CA ALA A 114 -0.34 -2.25 -3.46
C ALA A 114 -1.41 -1.63 -2.54
N LEU A 115 -2.11 -2.45 -1.76
CA LEU A 115 -3.12 -1.98 -0.81
C LEU A 115 -2.51 -1.09 0.28
N MET A 116 -1.33 -1.43 0.81
CA MET A 116 -0.62 -0.59 1.80
C MET A 116 -0.15 0.74 1.21
N VAL A 117 0.39 0.72 -0.03
CA VAL A 117 0.80 1.94 -0.74
C VAL A 117 -0.39 2.85 -0.97
N TRP A 118 -1.51 2.29 -1.45
CA TRP A 118 -2.76 3.02 -1.61
C TRP A 118 -3.25 3.59 -0.27
N ALA A 119 -3.37 2.77 0.77
CA ALA A 119 -3.81 3.21 2.09
C ALA A 119 -2.94 4.33 2.68
N SER A 120 -1.62 4.22 2.53
CA SER A 120 -0.67 5.22 3.02
C SER A 120 -0.76 6.53 2.23
N ALA A 121 -1.08 6.47 0.94
CA ALA A 121 -1.13 7.64 0.06
C ALA A 121 -2.16 8.68 0.53
N PHE A 122 -3.27 8.27 1.15
CA PHE A 122 -4.23 9.19 1.75
C PHE A 122 -3.59 10.13 2.78
N TRP A 123 -2.66 9.64 3.60
CA TRP A 123 -2.06 10.41 4.70
C TRP A 123 -0.85 11.24 4.28
N VAL A 124 -0.10 10.79 3.28
CA VAL A 124 1.21 11.38 2.93
C VAL A 124 1.22 12.13 1.60
N SER A 125 0.25 11.88 0.71
CA SER A 125 0.22 12.53 -0.60
C SER A 125 -0.26 13.97 -0.47
N ARG A 126 0.65 14.92 -0.79
CA ARG A 126 0.33 16.36 -0.84
C ARG A 126 -0.73 16.73 -1.88
N ASN A 127 -0.96 15.85 -2.86
CA ASN A 127 -1.92 16.04 -3.93
C ASN A 127 -3.20 15.21 -3.73
N CYS A 128 -3.34 14.48 -2.61
CA CYS A 128 -4.61 13.85 -2.29
C CYS A 128 -5.64 14.96 -2.05
N SER A 129 -6.61 15.08 -2.95
CA SER A 129 -7.67 16.10 -2.84
C SER A 129 -8.83 15.65 -1.96
N ALA A 130 -8.87 14.37 -1.56
CA ALA A 130 -9.95 13.84 -0.76
C ALA A 130 -9.94 14.46 0.64
N GLY A 131 -11.01 15.19 0.98
CA GLY A 131 -11.18 15.83 2.28
C GLY A 131 -11.61 14.87 3.39
N SER A 132 -11.99 13.64 3.03
CA SER A 132 -12.47 12.62 3.97
C SER A 132 -12.15 11.21 3.49
N LEU A 133 -12.20 10.24 4.42
CA LEU A 133 -12.08 8.82 4.09
C LEU A 133 -13.19 8.36 3.13
N ASP A 134 -14.42 8.86 3.30
CA ASP A 134 -15.56 8.53 2.42
C ASP A 134 -15.30 8.94 0.97
N GLU A 135 -14.79 10.14 0.76
CA GLU A 135 -14.41 10.61 -0.56
C GLU A 135 -13.27 9.77 -1.14
N TYR A 136 -12.26 9.47 -0.32
CA TYR A 136 -11.10 8.69 -0.76
C TYR A 136 -11.46 7.27 -1.21
N ILE A 137 -12.30 6.57 -0.44
CA ILE A 137 -12.71 5.20 -0.78
C ILE A 137 -13.74 5.16 -1.91
N SER A 138 -14.45 6.26 -2.19
CA SER A 138 -15.40 6.31 -3.31
C SER A 138 -14.71 6.19 -4.68
N ALA A 139 -13.42 6.55 -4.74
CA ALA A 139 -12.56 6.43 -5.92
C ALA A 139 -11.88 5.05 -6.05
N TYR A 140 -12.14 4.11 -5.13
CA TYR A 140 -11.55 2.76 -5.10
C TYR A 140 -12.06 1.84 -6.22
#